data_AF-A0A7V9WLK8-F1
#
_entry.id   AF-A0A7V9WLK8-F1
#
_cell.length_a   1.000
_cell.length_b   1.000
_cell.length_c   1.000
_cell.angle_alpha   90.00
_cell.angle_beta   90.00
_cell.angle_gamma   90.00
#
_symmetry.space_group_name_H-M   'P 1'
#
loop_
_entity.id
_entity.type
_entity.pdbx_description
1 polymer ?
#
loop_
_entity_poly.entity_id
_entity_poly.type
_entity_poly.pdbx_seq_one_letter_code
_entity_poly.pdbx_strand_id
1 'polypeptide(L)'
;MPSKRVLITGLSTYWGGRLARALEADPGVEVIIGVDNEVPSVELERTEYVKVGTQHALLRRVVRAAEIDTVVDTRLVVDSATTSSRKAHENNVIGTMNILAACGGADSPVRKLIFKSSTHFYGSEQDDPGFFDETMGRPHAPRTPIERDIVEAEASVAEFADKSPQVTVSILRFANVLGPDVRTSHIDLFSLPAMPMILGFDPRYQFVHEDDVVHALEHVSQRELPGVFNVAADGVLALSEVAGLIGKPYAPILPPWGTGIAAGLARRVGLRIPPEMLAQLRFGRGVDNRRLKAAGFEYGYTSREAVIAFAEHLRLHPLLRAGEEPYRYEREVEEFLRRSPNVRQRKVGNGVALSPDQLGELESLLLSFDPANSEKLGEVTGRDAPVDEYDDLTAAEIISLVGSLERPDLRALRDYENAHKARKTVIEAIDSAIARPGASERPLGA
;
A
#
# COMPACT_ATOMS: atom_id res chain seq x y z
N MET A 1 12.41 -6.59 27.25
CA MET A 1 12.02 -7.99 27.02
C MET A 1 12.02 -8.26 25.53
N PRO A 2 12.65 -9.37 25.10
CA PRO A 2 12.53 -9.85 23.73
C PRO A 2 11.09 -10.25 23.45
N SER A 3 10.64 -10.04 22.22
CA SER A 3 9.29 -10.39 21.79
C SER A 3 9.14 -11.91 21.67
N LYS A 4 8.09 -12.47 22.28
CA LYS A 4 7.82 -13.92 22.22
C LYS A 4 6.58 -14.24 21.40
N ARG A 5 5.53 -13.43 21.55
CA ARG A 5 4.22 -13.62 20.91
C ARG A 5 3.92 -12.38 20.09
N VAL A 6 4.24 -12.47 18.80
CA VAL A 6 4.28 -11.34 17.88
C VAL A 6 3.03 -11.33 17.00
N LEU A 7 2.38 -10.18 16.93
CA LEU A 7 1.35 -9.89 15.94
C LEU A 7 1.91 -8.91 14.90
N ILE A 8 1.95 -9.33 13.64
CA ILE A 8 2.37 -8.49 12.51
C ILE A 8 1.12 -8.04 11.78
N THR A 9 0.90 -6.74 11.68
CA THR A 9 -0.16 -6.21 10.82
C THR A 9 0.45 -5.79 9.49
N GLY A 10 -0.29 -6.04 8.41
CA GLY A 10 0.25 -5.86 7.06
C GLY A 10 1.02 -7.08 6.59
N LEU A 11 0.62 -8.29 7.00
CA LEU A 11 1.33 -9.53 6.64
C LEU A 11 1.44 -9.72 5.12
N SER A 12 0.45 -9.28 4.34
CA SER A 12 0.50 -9.37 2.88
C SER A 12 1.37 -8.30 2.22
N THR A 13 1.77 -7.28 2.97
CA THR A 13 2.73 -6.30 2.49
C THR A 13 4.13 -6.89 2.39
N TYR A 14 4.96 -6.28 1.54
CA TYR A 14 6.35 -6.68 1.36
C TYR A 14 7.13 -6.75 2.69
N TRP A 15 6.95 -5.73 3.54
CA TRP A 15 7.66 -5.64 4.82
C TRP A 15 7.13 -6.63 5.86
N GLY A 16 5.80 -6.77 5.97
CA GLY A 16 5.19 -7.68 6.93
C GLY A 16 5.55 -9.14 6.65
N GLY A 17 5.49 -9.56 5.38
CA GLY A 17 5.87 -10.90 4.97
C GLY A 17 7.36 -11.20 5.17
N ARG A 18 8.25 -10.27 4.79
CA ARG A 18 9.70 -10.41 5.01
C ARG A 18 10.05 -10.45 6.50
N LEU A 19 9.43 -9.61 7.33
CA LEU A 19 9.61 -9.64 8.78
C LEU A 19 9.11 -10.96 9.38
N ALA A 20 7.94 -11.45 8.96
CA ALA A 20 7.41 -12.73 9.44
C ALA A 20 8.42 -13.86 9.16
N ARG A 21 8.90 -13.96 7.93
CA ARG A 21 9.92 -14.96 7.54
C ARG A 21 11.19 -14.84 8.38
N ALA A 22 11.63 -13.63 8.68
CA ALA A 22 12.83 -13.42 9.47
C ALA A 22 12.62 -13.86 10.94
N LEU A 23 11.47 -13.52 11.52
CA LEU A 23 11.09 -13.98 12.87
C LEU A 23 10.84 -15.49 12.95
N GLU A 24 10.46 -16.17 11.86
CA GLU A 24 10.37 -17.64 11.83
C GLU A 24 11.73 -18.33 12.02
N ALA A 25 12.84 -17.65 11.70
CA ALA A 25 14.17 -18.16 11.94
C ALA A 25 14.61 -18.00 13.40
N ASP A 26 13.93 -17.17 14.20
CA ASP A 26 14.23 -16.95 15.60
C ASP A 26 13.49 -17.99 16.48
N PRO A 27 14.20 -18.90 17.18
CA PRO A 27 13.59 -19.86 18.09
C PRO A 27 13.08 -19.20 19.39
N GLY A 28 13.48 -17.96 19.70
CA GLY A 28 13.01 -17.20 20.84
C GLY A 28 11.60 -16.63 20.65
N VAL A 29 11.14 -16.51 19.41
CA VAL A 29 9.76 -16.14 19.08
C VAL A 29 8.91 -17.41 19.10
N GLU A 30 7.99 -17.50 20.06
CA GLU A 30 7.16 -18.68 20.30
C GLU A 30 5.95 -18.73 19.36
N VAL A 31 5.33 -17.57 19.10
CA VAL A 31 4.11 -17.44 18.29
C VAL A 31 4.22 -16.23 17.38
N ILE A 32 3.89 -16.42 16.11
CA ILE A 32 3.81 -15.36 15.10
C ILE A 32 2.42 -15.43 14.48
N ILE A 33 1.64 -14.36 14.64
CA ILE A 33 0.35 -14.19 13.99
C ILE A 33 0.45 -13.01 13.05
N GLY A 34 0.06 -13.18 11.80
CA GLY A 34 -0.07 -12.08 10.85
C GLY A 34 -1.52 -11.80 10.53
N VAL A 35 -1.87 -10.51 10.46
CA VAL A 35 -3.22 -10.06 10.11
C VAL A 35 -3.16 -9.17 8.87
N ASP A 36 -4.07 -9.46 7.94
CA ASP A 36 -4.27 -8.64 6.75
C ASP A 36 -5.63 -8.93 6.09
N ASN A 37 -6.06 -8.08 5.15
CA ASN A 37 -7.25 -8.30 4.34
C ASN A 37 -6.97 -9.19 3.10
N GLU A 38 -5.71 -9.29 2.70
CA GLU A 38 -5.21 -10.07 1.57
C GLU A 38 -4.30 -11.21 2.05
N VAL A 39 -4.15 -12.25 1.23
CA VAL A 39 -3.31 -13.40 1.56
C VAL A 39 -1.83 -13.02 1.35
N PRO A 40 -0.91 -13.41 2.25
CA PRO A 40 0.51 -13.13 2.06
C PRO A 40 1.06 -13.79 0.79
N SER A 41 1.99 -13.08 0.13
CA SER A 41 2.67 -13.54 -1.09
C SER A 41 3.91 -14.41 -0.80
N VAL A 42 4.34 -14.46 0.46
CA VAL A 42 5.48 -15.24 0.93
C VAL A 42 5.02 -16.55 1.57
N GLU A 43 5.73 -17.64 1.27
CA GLU A 43 5.59 -18.88 2.03
C GLU A 43 6.08 -18.68 3.47
N LEU A 44 5.26 -19.13 4.42
CA LEU A 44 5.44 -19.03 5.86
C LEU A 44 5.07 -20.38 6.48
N GLU A 45 5.93 -20.92 7.35
CA GLU A 45 5.74 -22.25 7.93
C GLU A 45 5.17 -22.21 9.35
N ARG A 46 5.64 -21.26 10.16
CA ARG A 46 5.31 -21.13 11.59
C ARG A 46 4.29 -20.01 11.85
N THR A 47 4.10 -19.11 10.90
CA THR A 47 3.25 -17.94 11.03
C THR A 47 1.80 -18.28 10.73
N GLU A 48 0.92 -18.00 11.69
CA GLU A 48 -0.52 -18.13 11.50
C GLU A 48 -1.08 -16.87 10.81
N TYR A 49 -1.75 -17.03 9.68
CA TYR A 49 -2.45 -15.94 9.00
C TYR A 49 -3.92 -15.88 9.40
N VAL A 50 -4.36 -14.69 9.84
CA VAL A 50 -5.76 -14.41 10.10
C VAL A 50 -6.23 -13.31 9.16
N LYS A 51 -7.15 -13.65 8.26
CA LYS A 51 -7.79 -12.67 7.39
C LYS A 51 -8.72 -11.77 8.21
N VAL A 52 -8.32 -10.52 8.41
CA VAL A 52 -9.08 -9.52 9.17
C VAL A 52 -9.33 -8.32 8.28
N GLY A 53 -10.60 -7.93 8.12
CA GLY A 53 -10.96 -6.67 7.46
C GLY A 53 -10.69 -5.45 8.36
N THR A 54 -11.39 -4.35 8.12
CA THR A 54 -11.24 -3.09 8.88
C THR A 54 -11.87 -3.11 10.29
N GLN A 55 -12.17 -4.29 10.85
CA GLN A 55 -12.92 -4.46 12.09
C GLN A 55 -12.02 -4.63 13.33
N HIS A 56 -11.91 -3.58 14.15
CA HIS A 56 -11.09 -3.58 15.39
C HIS A 56 -11.48 -4.67 16.42
N ALA A 57 -12.74 -5.09 16.46
CA ALA A 57 -13.22 -6.09 17.42
C ALA A 57 -12.55 -7.46 17.23
N LEU A 58 -12.25 -7.84 15.99
CA LEU A 58 -11.54 -9.09 15.68
C LEU A 58 -10.07 -9.01 16.09
N LEU A 59 -9.42 -7.89 15.80
CA LEU A 59 -8.02 -7.68 16.20
C LEU A 59 -7.84 -7.77 17.71
N ARG A 60 -8.72 -7.13 18.49
CA ARG A 60 -8.71 -7.22 19.95
C ARG A 60 -8.90 -8.65 20.47
N ARG A 61 -9.75 -9.46 19.80
CA ARG A 61 -9.93 -10.88 20.14
C ARG A 61 -8.65 -11.68 19.87
N VAL A 62 -7.99 -11.46 18.74
CA VAL A 62 -6.72 -12.11 18.40
C VAL A 62 -5.66 -11.75 19.44
N VAL A 63 -5.45 -10.45 19.71
CA VAL A 63 -4.47 -9.97 20.71
C VAL A 63 -4.66 -10.65 22.06
N ARG A 64 -5.91 -10.75 22.55
CA ARG A 64 -6.20 -11.35 23.85
C ARG A 64 -6.11 -12.87 23.84
N ALA A 65 -6.75 -13.54 22.88
CA ALA A 65 -6.81 -14.99 22.83
C ALA A 65 -5.45 -15.64 22.60
N ALA A 66 -4.60 -14.98 21.80
CA ALA A 66 -3.25 -15.42 21.55
C ALA A 66 -2.22 -14.80 22.51
N GLU A 67 -2.64 -14.06 23.55
CA GLU A 67 -1.76 -13.43 24.55
C GLU A 67 -0.58 -12.66 23.91
N ILE A 68 -0.85 -11.87 22.88
CA ILE A 68 0.18 -11.15 22.11
C ILE A 68 0.90 -10.13 23.00
N ASP A 69 2.22 -10.25 23.11
CA ASP A 69 3.05 -9.32 23.88
C ASP A 69 3.61 -8.17 23.01
N THR A 70 3.77 -8.41 21.70
CA THR A 70 4.38 -7.46 20.77
C THR A 70 3.53 -7.31 19.53
N VAL A 71 3.24 -6.08 19.15
CA VAL A 71 2.59 -5.74 17.89
C VAL A 71 3.56 -4.98 16.99
N VAL A 72 3.71 -5.41 15.74
CA VAL A 72 4.49 -4.71 14.71
C VAL A 72 3.56 -4.27 13.59
N ASP A 73 3.36 -2.96 13.45
CA ASP A 73 2.53 -2.39 12.39
C ASP A 73 3.40 -2.00 11.19
N THR A 74 3.26 -2.78 10.11
CA THR A 74 4.03 -2.59 8.86
C THR A 74 3.19 -2.01 7.72
N ARG A 75 1.90 -1.76 7.95
CA ARG A 75 0.91 -1.44 6.91
C ARG A 75 1.06 -0.05 6.30
N LEU A 76 1.71 0.87 7.00
CA LEU A 76 1.70 2.29 6.64
C LEU A 76 2.13 2.47 5.17
N VAL A 77 1.18 2.98 4.37
CA VAL A 77 1.36 3.34 2.97
C VAL A 77 2.06 4.69 2.92
N VAL A 78 3.19 4.73 2.23
CA VAL A 78 4.07 5.91 2.15
C VAL A 78 4.22 6.44 0.73
N ASP A 79 3.58 5.78 -0.23
CA ASP A 79 3.71 6.05 -1.66
C ASP A 79 2.33 6.06 -2.32
N SER A 80 1.88 7.24 -2.74
CA SER A 80 0.57 7.42 -3.39
C SER A 80 0.48 6.82 -4.80
N ALA A 81 1.57 6.33 -5.39
CA ALA A 81 1.51 5.58 -6.64
C ALA A 81 0.88 4.18 -6.47
N THR A 82 0.92 3.63 -5.25
CA THR A 82 0.55 2.24 -4.96
C THR A 82 -0.94 2.04 -4.70
N THR A 83 -1.66 3.09 -4.29
CA THR A 83 -3.07 2.98 -3.92
C THR A 83 -3.78 4.35 -4.00
N SER A 84 -5.11 4.35 -3.95
CA SER A 84 -5.87 5.61 -3.96
C SER A 84 -5.75 6.35 -2.62
N SER A 85 -5.87 7.68 -2.64
CA SER A 85 -5.79 8.50 -1.42
C SER A 85 -6.79 8.07 -0.35
N ARG A 86 -7.99 7.62 -0.75
CA ARG A 86 -9.02 7.12 0.20
C ARG A 86 -8.57 5.82 0.87
N LYS A 87 -8.08 4.85 0.10
CA LYS A 87 -7.58 3.58 0.64
C LYS A 87 -6.34 3.78 1.51
N ALA A 88 -5.42 4.68 1.10
CA ALA A 88 -4.27 5.06 1.90
C ALA A 88 -4.70 5.65 3.25
N HIS A 89 -5.65 6.61 3.24
CA HIS A 89 -6.14 7.23 4.47
C HIS A 89 -6.84 6.22 5.40
N GLU A 90 -7.72 5.37 4.85
CA GLU A 90 -8.37 4.31 5.62
C GLU A 90 -7.35 3.35 6.26
N ASN A 91 -6.31 2.98 5.53
CA ASN A 91 -5.25 2.10 6.05
C ASN A 91 -4.36 2.79 7.09
N ASN A 92 -3.90 4.01 6.78
CA ASN A 92 -2.91 4.73 7.58
C ASN A 92 -3.49 5.34 8.84
N VAL A 93 -4.67 5.97 8.76
CA VAL A 93 -5.26 6.70 9.89
C VAL A 93 -6.19 5.78 10.66
N ILE A 94 -7.29 5.37 10.02
CA ILE A 94 -8.33 4.56 10.66
C ILE A 94 -7.77 3.19 11.07
N GLY A 95 -6.97 2.58 10.18
CA GLY A 95 -6.28 1.33 10.46
C GLY A 95 -5.33 1.43 11.64
N THR A 96 -4.59 2.53 11.82
CA THR A 96 -3.71 2.72 12.98
C THR A 96 -4.53 2.86 14.26
N MET A 97 -5.58 3.68 14.27
CA MET A 97 -6.47 3.83 15.42
C MET A 97 -7.08 2.49 15.87
N ASN A 98 -7.47 1.64 14.92
CA ASN A 98 -7.99 0.31 15.20
C ASN A 98 -6.97 -0.62 15.89
N ILE A 99 -5.68 -0.54 15.48
CA ILE A 99 -4.60 -1.28 16.15
C ILE A 99 -4.39 -0.78 17.57
N LEU A 100 -4.27 0.54 17.74
CA LEU A 100 -4.05 1.14 19.06
C LEU A 100 -5.18 0.78 20.02
N ALA A 101 -6.42 0.78 19.55
CA ALA A 101 -7.59 0.35 20.32
C ALA A 101 -7.52 -1.15 20.72
N ALA A 102 -6.94 -2.01 19.88
CA ALA A 102 -6.73 -3.42 20.20
C ALA A 102 -5.56 -3.66 21.17
N CYS A 103 -4.53 -2.81 21.11
CA CYS A 103 -3.37 -2.85 21.99
C CYS A 103 -3.65 -2.27 23.38
N GLY A 104 -4.65 -1.39 23.51
CA GLY A 104 -4.99 -0.72 24.75
C GLY A 104 -5.90 -1.51 25.71
N GLY A 105 -6.11 -0.92 26.90
CA GLY A 105 -6.99 -1.43 27.94
C GLY A 105 -6.27 -2.21 29.06
N ALA A 106 -6.89 -2.27 30.24
CA ALA A 106 -6.27 -2.79 31.46
C ALA A 106 -5.80 -4.25 31.34
N ASP A 107 -6.57 -5.11 30.65
CA ASP A 107 -6.21 -6.53 30.46
C ASP A 107 -5.49 -6.79 29.12
N SER A 108 -4.90 -5.77 28.49
CA SER A 108 -4.11 -6.00 27.29
C SER A 108 -2.79 -6.73 27.64
N PRO A 109 -2.46 -7.84 26.96
CA PRO A 109 -1.17 -8.51 27.13
C PRO A 109 -0.01 -7.75 26.47
N VAL A 110 -0.31 -6.78 25.59
CA VAL A 110 0.70 -6.05 24.82
C VAL A 110 1.63 -5.27 25.76
N ARG A 111 2.94 -5.44 25.55
CA ARG A 111 4.03 -4.73 26.24
C ARG A 111 4.94 -3.99 25.28
N LYS A 112 4.83 -4.26 23.97
CA LYS A 112 5.62 -3.58 22.94
C LYS A 112 4.78 -3.29 21.70
N LEU A 113 4.92 -2.09 21.16
CA LEU A 113 4.33 -1.68 19.88
C LEU A 113 5.44 -1.07 19.01
N ILE A 114 5.65 -1.64 17.83
CA ILE A 114 6.63 -1.17 16.85
C ILE A 114 5.85 -0.64 15.65
N PHE A 115 6.06 0.61 15.29
CA PHE A 115 5.35 1.29 14.20
C PHE A 115 6.31 1.64 13.06
N LYS A 116 6.11 1.01 11.89
CA LYS A 116 6.92 1.24 10.69
C LYS A 116 6.48 2.54 9.98
N SER A 117 7.03 3.66 10.42
CA SER A 117 6.78 4.97 9.84
C SER A 117 7.67 5.31 8.63
N SER A 118 7.77 6.58 8.28
CA SER A 118 8.54 7.12 7.16
C SER A 118 9.10 8.50 7.46
N THR A 119 10.27 8.80 6.89
CA THR A 119 10.87 10.14 6.90
C THR A 119 10.04 11.19 6.15
N HIS A 120 9.00 10.79 5.40
CA HIS A 120 7.98 11.72 4.89
C HIS A 120 7.29 12.52 6.01
N PHE A 121 7.34 12.06 7.26
CA PHE A 121 6.95 12.83 8.44
C PHE A 121 7.59 14.23 8.48
N TYR A 122 8.87 14.36 8.12
CA TYR A 122 9.60 15.63 8.18
C TYR A 122 9.26 16.59 7.03
N GLY A 123 8.82 16.07 5.89
CA GLY A 123 8.63 16.85 4.67
C GLY A 123 9.90 17.02 3.84
N SER A 124 9.87 17.93 2.89
CA SER A 124 11.02 18.31 2.05
C SER A 124 10.76 19.71 1.48
N GLU A 125 11.38 20.71 2.09
CA GLU A 125 11.24 22.13 1.79
C GLU A 125 12.60 22.82 1.65
N GLN A 126 12.58 24.05 1.11
CA GLN A 126 13.79 24.79 0.75
C GLN A 126 14.68 25.14 1.94
N ASP A 127 14.09 25.45 3.08
CA ASP A 127 14.72 25.91 4.32
C ASP A 127 14.84 24.81 5.39
N ASP A 128 14.59 23.56 5.01
CA ASP A 128 14.77 22.41 5.89
C ASP A 128 16.25 22.22 6.30
N PRO A 129 16.52 21.75 7.53
CA PRO A 129 17.87 21.53 8.03
C PRO A 129 18.62 20.48 7.19
N GLY A 130 19.96 20.56 7.18
CA GLY A 130 20.81 19.59 6.47
C GLY A 130 20.48 18.14 6.81
N PHE A 131 20.29 17.87 8.10
CA PHE A 131 19.84 16.58 8.63
C PHE A 131 18.73 16.80 9.67
N PHE A 132 17.67 16.00 9.60
CA PHE A 132 16.68 15.89 10.68
C PHE A 132 17.13 14.85 11.70
N ASP A 133 17.11 15.20 12.99
CA ASP A 133 17.19 14.22 14.07
C ASP A 133 15.79 13.86 14.61
N GLU A 134 15.71 12.87 15.49
CA GLU A 134 14.45 12.38 16.04
C GLU A 134 13.76 13.34 17.03
N THR A 135 14.47 14.36 17.51
CA THR A 135 13.93 15.39 18.41
C THR A 135 13.27 16.54 17.66
N MET A 136 13.58 16.69 16.37
CA MET A 136 13.00 17.71 15.52
C MET A 136 11.54 17.39 15.17
N GLY A 137 10.67 18.40 15.30
CA GLY A 137 9.34 18.39 14.74
C GLY A 137 9.34 18.66 13.23
N ARG A 138 8.16 18.59 12.62
CA ARG A 138 7.96 18.99 11.23
C ARG A 138 7.92 20.54 11.14
N PRO A 139 8.83 21.20 10.40
CA PRO A 139 8.87 22.67 10.35
C PRO A 139 7.68 23.28 9.60
N HIS A 140 7.16 22.54 8.61
CA HIS A 140 6.11 22.98 7.70
C HIS A 140 4.88 22.08 7.76
N ALA A 141 3.69 22.62 7.52
CA ALA A 141 2.49 21.79 7.43
C ALA A 141 2.60 20.74 6.29
N PRO A 142 2.02 19.54 6.46
CA PRO A 142 2.00 18.51 5.42
C PRO A 142 1.26 19.01 4.16
N ARG A 143 1.90 18.86 2.99
CA ARG A 143 1.36 19.34 1.71
C ARG A 143 0.54 18.27 1.00
N THR A 144 0.94 17.00 1.10
CA THR A 144 0.27 15.91 0.40
C THR A 144 -0.68 15.13 1.32
N PRO A 145 -1.67 14.40 0.77
CA PRO A 145 -2.51 13.50 1.55
C PRO A 145 -1.71 12.45 2.31
N ILE A 146 -0.73 11.81 1.66
CA ILE A 146 0.15 10.83 2.31
C ILE A 146 0.92 11.43 3.47
N GLU A 147 1.47 12.64 3.32
CA GLU A 147 2.15 13.32 4.42
C GLU A 147 1.20 13.60 5.60
N ARG A 148 -0.04 14.02 5.31
CA ARG A 148 -1.07 14.23 6.36
C ARG A 148 -1.37 12.93 7.10
N ASP A 149 -1.60 11.85 6.36
CA ASP A 149 -1.91 10.54 6.93
C ASP A 149 -0.77 10.02 7.82
N ILE A 150 0.50 10.20 7.40
CA ILE A 150 1.68 9.80 8.19
C ILE A 150 1.76 10.61 9.49
N VAL A 151 1.59 11.94 9.40
CA VAL A 151 1.63 12.83 10.58
C VAL A 151 0.51 12.48 11.57
N GLU A 152 -0.70 12.22 11.08
CA GLU A 152 -1.86 11.85 11.90
C GLU A 152 -1.70 10.46 12.56
N ALA A 153 -1.19 9.48 11.80
CA ALA A 153 -0.92 8.14 12.32
C ALA A 153 0.16 8.18 13.41
N GLU A 154 1.28 8.88 13.18
CA GLU A 154 2.33 9.04 14.19
C GLU A 154 1.83 9.78 15.43
N ALA A 155 1.00 10.83 15.28
CA ALA A 155 0.41 11.53 16.41
C ALA A 155 -0.48 10.62 17.26
N SER A 156 -1.26 9.75 16.62
CA SER A 156 -2.08 8.75 17.31
C SER A 156 -1.23 7.75 18.09
N VAL A 157 -0.12 7.29 17.50
CA VAL A 157 0.83 6.36 18.15
C VAL A 157 1.53 7.03 19.33
N ALA A 158 1.93 8.30 19.20
CA ALA A 158 2.53 9.08 20.28
C ALA A 158 1.54 9.28 21.44
N GLU A 159 0.29 9.64 21.15
CA GLU A 159 -0.75 9.76 22.18
C GLU A 159 -1.02 8.43 22.90
N PHE A 160 -0.99 7.32 22.17
CA PHE A 160 -1.09 5.99 22.78
C PHE A 160 0.09 5.69 23.72
N ALA A 161 1.32 6.06 23.34
CA ALA A 161 2.50 5.89 24.17
C ALA A 161 2.39 6.65 25.49
N ASP A 162 1.91 7.90 25.43
CA ASP A 162 1.68 8.74 26.62
C ASP A 162 0.61 8.15 27.56
N LYS A 163 -0.45 7.58 26.98
CA LYS A 163 -1.56 6.97 27.72
C LYS A 163 -1.26 5.57 28.26
N SER A 164 -0.26 4.89 27.71
CA SER A 164 0.05 3.48 28.00
C SER A 164 1.52 3.31 28.41
N PRO A 165 1.95 3.87 29.55
CA PRO A 165 3.37 3.85 29.98
C PRO A 165 3.92 2.43 30.21
N GLN A 166 3.05 1.42 30.35
CA GLN A 166 3.42 0.01 30.44
C GLN A 166 3.78 -0.63 29.09
N VAL A 167 3.54 0.07 27.97
CA VAL A 167 3.84 -0.40 26.61
C VAL A 167 5.04 0.37 26.07
N THR A 168 6.11 -0.35 25.74
CA THR A 168 7.25 0.23 25.02
C THR A 168 6.84 0.50 23.58
N VAL A 169 6.78 1.77 23.19
CA VAL A 169 6.45 2.18 21.82
C VAL A 169 7.70 2.62 21.07
N SER A 170 7.93 2.02 19.90
CA SER A 170 9.06 2.34 19.01
C SER A 170 8.53 2.80 17.66
N ILE A 171 8.82 4.04 17.27
CA ILE A 171 8.45 4.59 15.95
C ILE A 171 9.70 4.63 15.07
N LEU A 172 9.66 3.92 13.94
CA LEU A 172 10.80 3.81 13.02
C LEU A 172 10.52 4.60 11.75
N ARG A 173 11.22 5.72 11.55
CA ARG A 173 11.08 6.58 10.36
C ARG A 173 12.08 6.15 9.29
N PHE A 174 11.63 5.36 8.32
CA PHE A 174 12.50 4.86 7.25
C PHE A 174 12.77 5.92 6.17
N ALA A 175 14.03 6.02 5.74
CA ALA A 175 14.45 6.74 4.54
C ALA A 175 13.97 6.02 3.27
N ASN A 176 14.35 6.54 2.09
CA ASN A 176 13.96 5.90 0.84
C ASN A 176 14.58 4.51 0.75
N VAL A 177 13.79 3.51 0.43
CA VAL A 177 14.27 2.13 0.38
C VAL A 177 14.69 1.77 -1.03
N LEU A 178 15.86 1.12 -1.15
CA LEU A 178 16.32 0.50 -2.38
C LEU A 178 16.52 -0.99 -2.17
N GLY A 179 16.12 -1.77 -3.16
CA GLY A 179 16.25 -3.22 -3.14
C GLY A 179 15.78 -3.84 -4.45
N PRO A 180 16.18 -5.09 -4.72
CA PRO A 180 15.75 -5.83 -5.90
C PRO A 180 14.24 -6.12 -5.94
N ASP A 181 13.64 -6.43 -4.79
CA ASP A 181 12.30 -7.02 -4.75
C ASP A 181 11.22 -6.03 -4.29
N VAL A 182 11.60 -4.98 -3.57
CA VAL A 182 10.69 -3.91 -3.20
C VAL A 182 10.25 -3.10 -4.44
N ARG A 183 8.97 -2.72 -4.48
CA ARG A 183 8.43 -1.81 -5.50
C ARG A 183 8.05 -0.48 -4.85
N THR A 184 8.73 0.57 -5.26
CA THR A 184 8.43 1.96 -4.88
C THR A 184 8.50 2.83 -6.12
N SER A 185 7.86 3.99 -6.07
CA SER A 185 7.95 5.00 -7.11
C SER A 185 9.40 5.43 -7.37
N HIS A 186 10.28 5.45 -6.35
CA HIS A 186 11.71 5.73 -6.54
C HIS A 186 12.39 4.65 -7.35
N ILE A 187 12.06 3.37 -7.10
CA ILE A 187 12.57 2.25 -7.87
C ILE A 187 12.10 2.33 -9.31
N ASP A 188 10.82 2.64 -9.56
CA ASP A 188 10.29 2.84 -10.90
C ASP A 188 11.01 4.00 -11.62
N LEU A 189 11.20 5.13 -10.94
CA LEU A 189 11.89 6.31 -11.46
C LEU A 189 13.35 6.00 -11.81
N PHE A 190 14.07 5.34 -10.90
CA PHE A 190 15.48 4.98 -11.09
C PHE A 190 15.66 3.82 -12.06
N SER A 191 14.60 3.10 -12.40
CA SER A 191 14.58 2.04 -13.41
C SER A 191 14.41 2.57 -14.85
N LEU A 192 14.03 3.83 -15.03
CA LEU A 192 13.89 4.45 -16.36
C LEU A 192 15.22 4.50 -17.14
N PRO A 193 15.22 4.52 -18.49
CA PRO A 193 16.45 4.59 -19.29
C PRO A 193 17.26 5.87 -19.05
N ALA A 194 16.59 6.97 -18.73
CA ALA A 194 17.19 8.24 -18.34
C ALA A 194 16.48 8.75 -17.10
N MET A 195 17.22 9.31 -16.15
CA MET A 195 16.67 9.71 -14.86
C MET A 195 16.14 11.14 -14.93
N PRO A 196 14.81 11.35 -14.85
CA PRO A 196 14.23 12.67 -14.93
C PRO A 196 14.57 13.49 -13.68
N MET A 197 14.97 14.74 -13.89
CA MET A 197 15.30 15.69 -12.83
C MET A 197 14.59 17.01 -13.06
N ILE A 198 14.43 17.78 -11.98
CA ILE A 198 13.95 19.15 -12.05
C ILE A 198 15.13 20.03 -12.46
N LEU A 199 14.97 20.77 -13.56
CA LEU A 199 16.02 21.64 -14.07
C LEU A 199 16.46 22.65 -13.01
N GLY A 200 17.76 22.68 -12.73
CA GLY A 200 18.37 23.55 -11.72
C GLY A 200 18.42 22.96 -10.31
N PHE A 201 17.97 21.72 -10.11
CA PHE A 201 18.01 21.03 -8.81
C PHE A 201 18.84 19.75 -8.89
N ASP A 202 19.65 19.54 -7.85
CA ASP A 202 20.39 18.30 -7.60
C ASP A 202 20.23 17.93 -6.11
N PRO A 203 19.06 17.39 -5.73
CA PRO A 203 18.69 17.20 -4.34
C PRO A 203 19.53 16.13 -3.66
N ARG A 204 19.64 16.25 -2.33
CA ARG A 204 20.30 15.27 -1.49
C ARG A 204 19.37 14.08 -1.21
N TYR A 205 19.87 12.88 -1.44
CA TYR A 205 19.17 11.62 -1.24
C TYR A 205 19.92 10.74 -0.23
N GLN A 206 19.15 10.13 0.65
CA GLN A 206 19.61 9.12 1.58
C GLN A 206 18.75 7.87 1.40
N PHE A 207 19.40 6.71 1.47
CA PHE A 207 18.77 5.44 1.21
C PHE A 207 18.94 4.48 2.39
N VAL A 208 18.16 3.42 2.40
CA VAL A 208 18.37 2.24 3.23
C VAL A 208 18.15 1.01 2.35
N HIS A 209 18.97 -0.01 2.53
CA HIS A 209 18.77 -1.27 1.80
C HIS A 209 17.54 -2.01 2.36
N GLU A 210 16.82 -2.73 1.51
CA GLU A 210 15.61 -3.46 1.94
C GLU A 210 15.89 -4.50 3.04
N ASP A 211 17.05 -5.15 3.03
CA ASP A 211 17.43 -6.09 4.09
C ASP A 211 17.61 -5.37 5.43
N ASP A 212 18.23 -4.18 5.42
CA ASP A 212 18.42 -3.37 6.63
C ASP A 212 17.10 -2.86 7.21
N VAL A 213 16.05 -2.72 6.38
CA VAL A 213 14.70 -2.42 6.87
C VAL A 213 14.16 -3.56 7.72
N VAL A 214 14.31 -4.80 7.25
CA VAL A 214 13.87 -6.00 7.98
C VAL A 214 14.71 -6.19 9.23
N HIS A 215 16.05 -6.11 9.12
CA HIS A 215 16.95 -6.22 10.26
C HIS A 215 16.66 -5.15 11.33
N ALA A 216 16.31 -3.93 10.95
CA ALA A 216 15.94 -2.88 11.91
C ALA A 216 14.65 -3.24 12.67
N LEU A 217 13.64 -3.79 11.99
CA LEU A 217 12.41 -4.24 12.61
C LEU A 217 12.66 -5.43 13.56
N GLU A 218 13.50 -6.38 13.17
CA GLU A 218 13.91 -7.50 14.02
C GLU A 218 14.70 -7.03 15.25
N HIS A 219 15.68 -6.15 15.05
CA HIS A 219 16.51 -5.58 16.12
C HIS A 219 15.67 -4.89 17.20
N VAL A 220 14.67 -4.10 16.77
CA VAL A 220 13.75 -3.42 17.68
C VAL A 220 12.76 -4.40 18.32
N SER A 221 12.39 -5.49 17.62
CA SER A 221 11.58 -6.57 18.20
C SER A 221 12.32 -7.30 19.32
N GLN A 222 13.64 -7.46 19.23
CA GLN A 222 14.42 -8.15 20.25
C GLN A 222 14.80 -7.26 21.45
N ARG A 223 14.71 -5.93 21.33
CA ARG A 223 15.16 -4.97 22.36
C ARG A 223 14.03 -4.08 22.90
N GLU A 224 14.25 -3.44 24.04
CA GLU A 224 13.35 -2.41 24.56
C GLU A 224 13.89 -1.03 24.19
N LEU A 225 13.35 -0.46 23.11
CA LEU A 225 13.81 0.79 22.54
C LEU A 225 12.65 1.79 22.44
N PRO A 226 12.30 2.51 23.52
CA PRO A 226 11.21 3.48 23.47
C PRO A 226 11.60 4.74 22.67
N GLY A 227 10.61 5.29 21.98
CA GLY A 227 10.71 6.57 21.27
C GLY A 227 10.87 6.43 19.75
N VAL A 228 11.32 7.50 19.13
CA VAL A 228 11.48 7.62 17.68
C VAL A 228 12.91 7.29 17.28
N PHE A 229 13.08 6.61 16.15
CA PHE A 229 14.37 6.27 15.54
C PHE A 229 14.30 6.50 14.03
N ASN A 230 15.26 7.26 13.49
CA ASN A 230 15.45 7.36 12.05
C ASN A 230 16.20 6.13 11.55
N VAL A 231 15.64 5.50 10.51
CA VAL A 231 16.24 4.33 9.86
C VAL A 231 16.73 4.75 8.48
N ALA A 232 18.02 5.02 8.39
CA ALA A 232 18.68 5.49 7.18
C ALA A 232 20.14 5.05 7.19
N ALA A 233 20.67 4.60 6.06
CA ALA A 233 22.05 4.19 5.96
C ALA A 233 23.01 5.39 5.99
N ASP A 234 24.28 5.12 6.26
CA ASP A 234 25.33 6.14 6.28
C ASP A 234 25.58 6.72 4.88
N GLY A 235 25.79 8.05 4.85
CA GLY A 235 26.07 8.79 3.63
C GLY A 235 24.82 9.36 2.96
N VAL A 236 25.00 10.52 2.33
CA VAL A 236 23.98 11.20 1.52
C VAL A 236 24.60 11.46 0.15
N LEU A 237 23.82 11.22 -0.90
CA LEU A 237 24.26 11.32 -2.28
C LEU A 237 23.49 12.44 -2.99
N ALA A 238 24.16 13.16 -3.87
CA ALA A 238 23.45 14.00 -4.83
C ALA A 238 22.67 13.11 -5.81
N LEU A 239 21.54 13.59 -6.32
CA LEU A 239 20.76 12.83 -7.30
C LEU A 239 21.58 12.56 -8.56
N SER A 240 22.37 13.52 -9.04
CA SER A 240 23.30 13.34 -10.15
C SER A 240 24.31 12.20 -9.91
N GLU A 241 24.79 12.06 -8.68
CA GLU A 241 25.68 10.98 -8.27
C GLU A 241 24.96 9.62 -8.26
N VAL A 242 23.71 9.57 -7.79
CA VAL A 242 22.87 8.37 -7.88
C VAL A 242 22.73 7.92 -9.34
N ALA A 243 22.46 8.85 -10.26
CA ALA A 243 22.41 8.56 -11.70
C ALA A 243 23.72 7.97 -12.22
N GLY A 244 24.84 8.58 -11.84
CA GLY A 244 26.19 8.12 -12.22
C GLY A 244 26.50 6.70 -11.72
N LEU A 245 26.17 6.40 -10.46
CA LEU A 245 26.36 5.07 -9.88
C LEU A 245 25.50 4.00 -10.57
N ILE A 246 24.25 4.34 -10.90
CA ILE A 246 23.36 3.43 -11.65
C ILE A 246 23.85 3.26 -13.10
N GLY A 247 24.58 4.24 -13.64
CA GLY A 247 25.07 4.25 -15.01
C GLY A 247 24.05 4.79 -16.00
N LYS A 248 23.24 5.77 -15.58
CA LYS A 248 22.16 6.35 -16.38
C LYS A 248 22.41 7.81 -16.69
N PRO A 249 22.05 8.29 -17.90
CA PRO A 249 22.09 9.70 -18.21
C PRO A 249 21.06 10.46 -17.36
N TYR A 250 21.46 11.64 -16.92
CA TYR A 250 20.60 12.57 -16.20
C TYR A 250 19.80 13.42 -17.19
N ALA A 251 18.50 13.60 -16.94
CA ALA A 251 17.58 14.28 -17.85
C ALA A 251 16.84 15.42 -17.13
N PRO A 252 17.37 16.66 -17.12
CA PRO A 252 16.76 17.81 -16.44
C PRO A 252 15.59 18.38 -17.26
N ILE A 253 14.55 17.57 -17.46
CA ILE A 253 13.42 17.84 -18.36
C ILE A 253 12.20 18.43 -17.64
N LEU A 254 12.14 18.33 -16.31
CA LEU A 254 11.03 18.88 -15.54
C LEU A 254 11.29 20.38 -15.28
N PRO A 255 10.41 21.28 -15.74
CA PRO A 255 10.60 22.71 -15.53
C PRO A 255 10.49 23.05 -14.03
N PRO A 256 11.29 23.98 -13.49
CA PRO A 256 11.27 24.31 -12.06
C PRO A 256 9.99 25.07 -11.64
N TRP A 257 9.24 25.59 -12.61
CA TRP A 257 7.92 26.19 -12.44
C TRP A 257 6.88 25.31 -13.15
N GLY A 258 5.72 25.10 -12.54
CA GLY A 258 4.69 24.23 -13.11
C GLY A 258 5.04 22.74 -13.10
N THR A 259 5.96 22.28 -12.23
CA THR A 259 6.37 20.87 -12.10
C THR A 259 5.18 19.91 -11.99
N GLY A 260 4.13 20.28 -11.25
CA GLY A 260 2.93 19.45 -11.10
C GLY A 260 2.17 19.25 -12.42
N ILE A 261 2.13 20.26 -13.30
CA ILE A 261 1.51 20.15 -14.63
C ILE A 261 2.36 19.24 -15.52
N ALA A 262 3.69 19.43 -15.52
CA ALA A 262 4.60 18.59 -16.27
C ALA A 262 4.56 17.13 -15.81
N ALA A 263 4.50 16.89 -14.50
CA ALA A 263 4.32 15.56 -13.93
C ALA A 263 2.95 14.95 -14.30
N GLY A 264 1.89 15.75 -14.33
CA GLY A 264 0.56 15.32 -14.82
C GLY A 264 0.57 14.92 -16.29
N LEU A 265 1.33 15.61 -17.14
CA LEU A 265 1.54 15.21 -18.53
C LEU A 265 2.42 13.96 -18.64
N ALA A 266 3.47 13.86 -17.82
CA ALA A 266 4.33 12.68 -17.74
C ALA A 266 3.53 11.42 -17.36
N ARG A 267 2.52 11.56 -16.50
CA ARG A 267 1.58 10.48 -16.15
C ARG A 267 0.84 9.93 -17.36
N ARG A 268 0.51 10.76 -18.36
CA ARG A 268 -0.17 10.32 -19.59
C ARG A 268 0.72 9.43 -20.47
N VAL A 269 2.04 9.56 -20.35
CA VAL A 269 3.02 8.74 -21.08
C VAL A 269 3.59 7.61 -20.20
N GLY A 270 2.94 7.30 -19.08
CA GLY A 270 3.29 6.16 -18.20
C GLY A 270 4.22 6.49 -17.04
N LEU A 271 4.72 7.73 -16.93
CA LEU A 271 5.61 8.14 -15.85
C LEU A 271 4.83 8.74 -14.67
N ARG A 272 4.60 7.93 -13.63
CA ARG A 272 3.88 8.36 -12.41
C ARG A 272 4.88 8.86 -11.38
N ILE A 273 4.96 10.18 -11.20
CA ILE A 273 5.76 10.81 -10.14
C ILE A 273 4.80 11.32 -9.06
N PRO A 274 4.78 10.71 -7.86
CA PRO A 274 3.96 11.18 -6.75
C PRO A 274 4.27 12.62 -6.32
N PRO A 275 3.27 13.38 -5.83
CA PRO A 275 3.50 14.73 -5.31
C PRO A 275 4.55 14.82 -4.19
N GLU A 276 4.57 13.84 -3.28
CA GLU A 276 5.53 13.74 -2.18
C GLU A 276 6.96 13.49 -2.67
N MET A 277 7.11 12.80 -3.81
CA MET A 277 8.39 12.62 -4.47
C MET A 277 8.84 13.89 -5.18
N LEU A 278 7.94 14.67 -5.79
CA LEU A 278 8.31 15.91 -6.48
C LEU A 278 8.99 16.91 -5.53
N ALA A 279 8.52 17.01 -4.28
CA ALA A 279 9.15 17.84 -3.27
C ALA A 279 10.59 17.36 -2.99
N GLN A 280 10.77 16.05 -2.85
CA GLN A 280 12.08 15.44 -2.62
C GLN A 280 13.03 15.55 -3.83
N LEU A 281 12.51 15.44 -5.05
CA LEU A 281 13.27 15.70 -6.28
C LEU A 281 13.70 17.17 -6.42
N ARG A 282 13.12 18.06 -5.61
CA ARG A 282 13.48 19.47 -5.58
C ARG A 282 14.45 19.79 -4.44
N PHE A 283 14.10 19.46 -3.20
CA PHE A 283 14.85 19.92 -2.03
C PHE A 283 15.64 18.83 -1.32
N GLY A 284 15.30 17.56 -1.59
CA GLY A 284 15.94 16.41 -0.94
C GLY A 284 15.61 16.31 0.55
N ARG A 285 16.20 15.29 1.19
CA ARG A 285 16.07 15.08 2.64
C ARG A 285 17.23 14.23 3.13
N GLY A 286 17.84 14.66 4.24
CA GLY A 286 18.79 13.87 5.00
C GLY A 286 18.29 13.72 6.43
N VAL A 287 18.56 12.58 7.06
CA VAL A 287 18.23 12.29 8.45
C VAL A 287 19.45 11.73 9.19
N ASP A 288 19.54 12.06 10.46
CA ASP A 288 20.56 11.54 11.36
C ASP A 288 20.15 10.15 11.86
N ASN A 289 21.03 9.16 11.70
CA ASN A 289 20.81 7.76 12.09
C ASN A 289 21.59 7.35 13.35
N ARG A 290 22.29 8.29 14.01
CA ARG A 290 23.17 8.00 15.15
C ARG A 290 22.44 7.38 16.33
N ARG A 291 21.17 7.75 16.56
CA ARG A 291 20.37 7.23 17.69
C ARG A 291 20.16 5.72 17.59
N LEU A 292 19.81 5.20 16.40
CA LEU A 292 19.60 3.77 16.19
C LEU A 292 20.93 2.99 16.27
N LYS A 293 22.01 3.56 15.74
CA LYS A 293 23.36 2.99 15.88
C LYS A 293 23.82 2.95 17.34
N ALA A 294 23.53 3.99 18.12
CA ALA A 294 23.81 4.02 19.56
C ALA A 294 23.00 2.97 20.34
N ALA A 295 21.82 2.58 19.83
CA ALA A 295 21.05 1.44 20.34
C ALA A 295 21.60 0.07 19.90
N GLY A 296 22.76 0.06 19.23
CA GLY A 296 23.52 -1.12 18.83
C GLY A 296 23.07 -1.77 17.52
N PHE A 297 22.35 -1.02 16.67
CA PHE A 297 22.03 -1.48 15.31
C PHE A 297 23.19 -1.18 14.37
N GLU A 298 23.52 -2.14 13.50
CA GLU A 298 24.54 -1.99 12.47
C GLU A 298 23.88 -2.15 11.10
N TYR A 299 24.09 -1.18 10.22
CA TYR A 299 23.61 -1.26 8.83
C TYR A 299 24.55 -2.17 8.04
N GLY A 300 23.98 -3.08 7.25
CA GLY A 300 24.74 -3.92 6.32
C GLY A 300 25.22 -3.12 5.09
N TYR A 301 24.54 -2.03 4.75
CA TYR A 301 24.86 -1.20 3.60
C TYR A 301 24.89 0.28 3.96
N THR A 302 25.83 1.02 3.38
CA THR A 302 25.76 2.49 3.25
C THR A 302 24.76 2.90 2.16
N SER A 303 24.33 4.17 2.13
CA SER A 303 23.46 4.68 1.06
C SER A 303 24.09 4.49 -0.32
N ARG A 304 25.43 4.62 -0.42
CA ARG A 304 26.18 4.36 -1.67
C ARG A 304 26.11 2.88 -2.06
N GLU A 305 26.38 1.98 -1.13
CA GLU A 305 26.36 0.54 -1.41
C GLU A 305 24.95 0.06 -1.77
N ALA A 306 23.89 0.59 -1.14
CA ALA A 306 22.51 0.30 -1.52
C ALA A 306 22.21 0.72 -2.98
N VAL A 307 22.72 1.88 -3.44
CA VAL A 307 22.59 2.30 -4.84
C VAL A 307 23.39 1.40 -5.78
N ILE A 308 24.60 0.98 -5.39
CA ILE A 308 25.42 0.05 -6.19
C ILE A 308 24.74 -1.30 -6.32
N ALA A 309 24.25 -1.89 -5.22
CA ALA A 309 23.52 -3.15 -5.22
C ALA A 309 22.26 -3.06 -6.11
N PHE A 310 21.52 -1.94 -6.03
CA PHE A 310 20.39 -1.70 -6.92
C PHE A 310 20.80 -1.59 -8.40
N ALA A 311 21.93 -0.93 -8.69
CA ALA A 311 22.47 -0.83 -10.05
C ALA A 311 22.86 -2.21 -10.62
N GLU A 312 23.46 -3.06 -9.79
CA GLU A 312 23.76 -4.45 -10.14
C GLU A 312 22.49 -5.24 -10.44
N HIS A 313 21.46 -5.12 -9.59
CA HIS A 313 20.16 -5.73 -9.84
C HIS A 313 19.57 -5.30 -11.19
N LEU A 314 19.57 -4.00 -11.52
CA LEU A 314 19.04 -3.52 -12.80
C LEU A 314 19.78 -4.09 -14.01
N ARG A 315 21.07 -4.40 -13.89
CA ARG A 315 21.87 -5.03 -14.95
C ARG A 315 21.57 -6.53 -15.10
N LEU A 316 21.34 -7.23 -13.98
CA LEU A 316 21.14 -8.68 -13.94
C LEU A 316 19.69 -9.09 -14.17
N HIS A 317 18.71 -8.29 -13.72
CA HIS A 317 17.29 -8.62 -13.76
C HIS A 317 16.78 -9.03 -15.17
N PRO A 318 17.15 -8.36 -16.28
CA PRO A 318 16.76 -8.82 -17.61
C PRO A 318 17.27 -10.22 -17.99
N LEU A 319 18.41 -10.64 -17.42
CA LEU A 319 19.02 -11.95 -17.66
C LEU A 319 18.38 -13.04 -16.80
N LEU A 320 18.06 -12.73 -15.54
CA LEU A 320 17.40 -13.66 -14.61
C LEU A 320 15.96 -13.93 -15.02
N ARG A 321 15.22 -12.90 -15.48
CA ARG A 321 13.83 -13.04 -15.95
C ARG A 321 13.71 -13.88 -17.23
N ALA A 322 14.80 -14.09 -17.97
CA ALA A 322 14.83 -15.01 -19.10
C ALA A 322 14.89 -16.49 -18.65
N GLY A 323 15.17 -16.76 -17.37
CA GLY A 323 15.26 -18.10 -16.79
C GLY A 323 14.22 -18.42 -15.71
N GLU A 324 13.57 -17.42 -15.11
CA GLU A 324 12.53 -17.62 -14.09
C GLU A 324 11.13 -17.62 -14.70
N GLU A 325 10.46 -18.78 -14.71
CA GLU A 325 9.00 -18.79 -14.79
C GLU A 325 8.44 -18.19 -13.49
N PRO A 326 7.50 -17.24 -13.57
CA PRO A 326 6.92 -16.66 -12.36
C PRO A 326 6.23 -17.75 -11.55
N TYR A 327 6.59 -17.84 -10.26
CA TYR A 327 5.87 -18.68 -9.30
C TYR A 327 4.39 -18.31 -9.33
N ARG A 328 3.57 -19.23 -9.84
CA ARG A 328 2.13 -19.11 -9.93
C ARG A 328 1.57 -19.84 -8.72
N TYR A 329 0.97 -19.12 -7.78
CA TYR A 329 0.22 -19.73 -6.69
C TYR A 329 -0.92 -20.55 -7.31
N GLU A 330 -0.68 -21.85 -7.46
CA GLU A 330 -1.42 -22.70 -8.37
C GLU A 330 -2.77 -23.05 -7.75
N ARG A 331 -3.79 -22.37 -8.27
CA ARG A 331 -5.20 -22.81 -8.29
C ARG A 331 -5.35 -24.30 -8.69
N GLU A 332 -4.34 -24.87 -9.36
CA GLU A 332 -4.22 -26.28 -9.72
C GLU A 332 -3.97 -27.20 -8.52
N VAL A 333 -3.27 -26.74 -7.47
CA VAL A 333 -3.10 -27.45 -6.20
C VAL A 333 -4.41 -27.48 -5.42
N GLU A 334 -5.16 -26.37 -5.39
CA GLU A 334 -6.51 -26.34 -4.80
C GLU A 334 -7.50 -27.24 -5.57
N GLU A 335 -7.45 -27.26 -6.90
CA GLU A 335 -8.26 -28.19 -7.70
C GLU A 335 -7.85 -29.65 -7.51
N PHE A 336 -6.55 -29.94 -7.41
CA PHE A 336 -6.03 -31.26 -7.10
C PHE A 336 -6.47 -31.71 -5.70
N LEU A 337 -6.38 -30.86 -4.68
CA LEU A 337 -6.84 -31.17 -3.32
C LEU A 337 -8.36 -31.36 -3.25
N ARG A 338 -9.14 -30.65 -4.08
CA ARG A 338 -10.59 -30.86 -4.21
C ARG A 338 -10.96 -32.16 -4.93
N ARG A 339 -10.18 -32.61 -5.93
CA ARG A 339 -10.51 -33.77 -6.78
C ARG A 339 -9.78 -35.07 -6.40
N SER A 340 -8.72 -35.01 -5.60
CA SER A 340 -7.90 -36.18 -5.28
C SER A 340 -8.58 -37.08 -4.24
N PRO A 341 -8.85 -38.36 -4.57
CA PRO A 341 -9.53 -39.32 -3.68
C PRO A 341 -8.69 -39.73 -2.46
N ASN A 342 -7.41 -39.35 -2.41
CA ASN A 342 -6.48 -39.66 -1.31
C ASN A 342 -6.42 -38.56 -0.23
N VAL A 343 -7.11 -37.43 -0.43
CA VAL A 343 -7.18 -36.36 0.57
C VAL A 343 -8.25 -36.72 1.60
N ARG A 344 -7.82 -36.95 2.85
CA ARG A 344 -8.74 -37.20 3.97
C ARG A 344 -9.53 -35.92 4.27
N GLN A 345 -10.71 -35.78 3.69
CA GLN A 345 -11.66 -34.75 4.13
C GLN A 345 -12.01 -35.03 5.59
N ARG A 346 -11.46 -34.20 6.49
CA ARG A 346 -11.87 -34.21 7.89
C ARG A 346 -13.32 -33.72 7.89
N LYS A 347 -14.28 -34.64 8.07
CA LYS A 347 -15.70 -34.33 8.23
C LYS A 347 -15.84 -33.32 9.36
N VAL A 348 -16.01 -32.04 9.02
CA VAL A 348 -16.59 -31.05 9.93
C VAL A 348 -18.06 -31.42 10.03
N GLY A 349 -18.47 -31.82 11.23
CA GLY A 349 -19.80 -32.36 11.48
C GLY A 349 -20.92 -31.33 11.26
N ASN A 350 -22.08 -31.87 10.87
CA ASN A 350 -23.42 -31.29 10.83
C ASN A 350 -23.72 -30.21 9.78
N GLY A 351 -24.08 -30.70 8.58
CA GLY A 351 -24.96 -30.02 7.63
C GLY A 351 -25.76 -31.08 6.87
N VAL A 352 -27.09 -30.92 6.82
CA VAL A 352 -28.09 -31.90 6.35
C VAL A 352 -27.80 -32.39 4.93
N ALA A 353 -27.78 -33.72 4.73
CA ALA A 353 -27.66 -34.32 3.40
C ALA A 353 -29.00 -34.21 2.65
N LEU A 354 -29.00 -33.51 1.51
CA LEU A 354 -30.16 -33.40 0.61
C LEU A 354 -30.41 -34.76 -0.08
N SER A 355 -31.68 -35.12 -0.28
CA SER A 355 -32.05 -36.40 -0.89
C SER A 355 -31.77 -36.43 -2.41
N PRO A 356 -31.70 -37.61 -3.04
CA PRO A 356 -31.48 -37.75 -4.49
C PRO A 356 -32.49 -36.97 -5.35
N ASP A 357 -33.72 -36.82 -4.85
CA ASP A 357 -34.77 -36.06 -5.54
C ASP A 357 -34.48 -34.55 -5.51
N GLN A 358 -33.89 -34.03 -4.43
CA GLN A 358 -33.48 -32.63 -4.31
C GLN A 358 -32.24 -32.31 -5.14
N LEU A 359 -31.37 -33.31 -5.36
CA LEU A 359 -30.23 -33.21 -6.28
C LEU A 359 -30.69 -33.17 -7.74
N GLY A 360 -31.71 -33.95 -8.10
CA GLY A 360 -32.32 -33.93 -9.43
C GLY A 360 -32.99 -32.59 -9.76
N GLU A 361 -33.69 -31.99 -8.79
CA GLU A 361 -34.25 -30.64 -8.94
C GLU A 361 -33.16 -29.58 -9.13
N LEU A 362 -32.05 -29.66 -8.37
CA LEU A 362 -30.93 -28.73 -8.51
C LEU A 362 -30.19 -28.87 -9.85
N GLU A 363 -30.03 -30.09 -10.36
CA GLU A 363 -29.45 -30.35 -11.67
C GLU A 363 -30.34 -29.81 -12.79
N SER A 364 -31.66 -29.97 -12.68
CA SER A 364 -32.63 -29.41 -13.63
C SER A 364 -32.64 -27.87 -13.61
N LEU A 365 -32.45 -27.26 -12.43
CA LEU A 365 -32.33 -25.82 -12.26
C LEU A 365 -31.02 -25.32 -12.88
N LEU A 366 -29.89 -25.97 -12.61
CA LEU A 366 -28.59 -25.58 -13.17
C LEU A 366 -28.52 -25.75 -14.69
N LEU A 367 -29.20 -26.74 -15.26
CA LEU A 367 -29.29 -26.93 -16.71
C LEU A 367 -30.24 -25.94 -17.40
N SER A 368 -31.12 -25.28 -16.64
CA SER A 368 -31.99 -24.20 -17.14
C SER A 368 -31.35 -22.80 -17.07
N PHE A 369 -30.13 -22.69 -16.51
CA PHE A 369 -29.38 -21.43 -16.44
C PHE A 369 -28.62 -21.18 -17.75
N ASP A 370 -29.09 -20.19 -18.51
CA ASP A 370 -28.33 -19.56 -19.60
C ASP A 370 -27.40 -18.47 -18.99
N PRO A 371 -26.06 -18.59 -19.10
CA PRO A 371 -25.13 -17.63 -18.51
C PRO A 371 -25.21 -16.22 -19.12
N ALA A 372 -25.94 -16.04 -20.22
CA ALA A 372 -26.11 -14.74 -20.87
C ALA A 372 -27.20 -13.86 -20.23
N ASN A 373 -27.93 -14.34 -19.21
CA ASN A 373 -29.04 -13.58 -18.60
C ASN A 373 -28.90 -13.37 -17.08
N SER A 374 -27.72 -13.63 -16.50
CA SER A 374 -27.46 -13.50 -15.06
C SER A 374 -27.17 -12.06 -14.59
N GLU A 375 -27.25 -11.04 -15.45
CA GLU A 375 -27.09 -9.63 -15.05
C GLU A 375 -28.36 -8.96 -14.49
N LYS A 376 -29.46 -9.70 -14.29
CA LYS A 376 -30.66 -9.15 -13.65
C LYS A 376 -31.29 -10.11 -12.66
N LEU A 377 -30.71 -10.20 -11.45
CA LEU A 377 -31.47 -10.38 -10.20
C LEU A 377 -30.51 -10.30 -9.00
N GLY A 378 -30.32 -9.06 -8.54
CA GLY A 378 -29.53 -8.72 -7.36
C GLY A 378 -29.55 -7.21 -7.08
N GLU A 379 -30.71 -6.55 -7.18
CA GLU A 379 -30.86 -5.18 -6.67
C GLU A 379 -31.29 -5.28 -5.20
N VAL A 380 -30.43 -4.87 -4.25
CA VAL A 380 -30.79 -3.91 -3.18
C VAL A 380 -29.55 -3.10 -2.77
N THR A 381 -29.66 -1.79 -3.03
CA THR A 381 -28.88 -0.62 -2.56
C THR A 381 -27.48 -0.36 -3.11
N GLY A 382 -27.45 0.49 -4.15
CA GLY A 382 -26.26 1.16 -4.68
C GLY A 382 -26.31 1.18 -6.21
N ARG A 383 -27.13 2.05 -6.82
CA ARG A 383 -27.06 2.24 -8.27
C ARG A 383 -25.75 2.97 -8.57
N ASP A 384 -24.78 2.29 -9.14
CA ASP A 384 -23.65 2.97 -9.77
C ASP A 384 -24.17 3.70 -11.01
N ALA A 385 -23.65 4.91 -11.24
CA ALA A 385 -23.99 5.69 -12.41
C ALA A 385 -23.54 4.97 -13.69
N PRO A 386 -24.17 5.20 -14.85
CA PRO A 386 -23.77 4.61 -16.14
C PRO A 386 -22.37 5.00 -16.62
N VAL A 387 -21.71 5.92 -15.91
CA VAL A 387 -20.36 6.40 -16.18
C VAL A 387 -19.55 6.12 -14.92
N ASP A 388 -18.44 5.40 -15.07
CA ASP A 388 -17.51 5.13 -13.98
C ASP A 388 -17.12 6.43 -13.27
N GLU A 389 -17.16 6.43 -11.93
CA GLU A 389 -16.77 7.56 -11.09
C GLU A 389 -17.60 8.85 -11.32
N TYR A 390 -18.86 8.74 -11.80
CA TYR A 390 -19.73 9.89 -12.07
C TYR A 390 -19.84 10.91 -10.93
N ASP A 391 -19.82 10.43 -9.68
CA ASP A 391 -19.93 11.30 -8.51
C ASP A 391 -18.69 12.15 -8.24
N ASP A 392 -17.56 11.84 -8.86
CA ASP A 392 -16.31 12.59 -8.75
C ASP A 392 -16.08 13.56 -9.91
N LEU A 393 -16.93 13.53 -10.95
CA LEU A 393 -16.83 14.40 -12.11
C LEU A 393 -17.47 15.78 -11.88
N THR A 394 -16.75 16.82 -12.31
CA THR A 394 -17.26 18.18 -12.39
C THR A 394 -18.32 18.29 -13.49
N ALA A 395 -19.19 19.31 -13.41
CA ALA A 395 -20.22 19.54 -14.42
C ALA A 395 -19.64 19.69 -15.85
N ALA A 396 -18.45 20.29 -15.98
CA ALA A 396 -17.78 20.46 -17.27
C ALA A 396 -17.27 19.12 -17.85
N GLU A 397 -16.75 18.23 -17.00
CA GLU A 397 -16.28 16.90 -17.41
C GLU A 397 -17.46 16.03 -17.86
N ILE A 398 -18.58 16.07 -17.14
CA ILE A 398 -19.79 15.33 -17.52
C ILE A 398 -20.33 15.81 -18.86
N ILE A 399 -20.41 17.13 -19.07
CA ILE A 399 -20.88 17.70 -20.34
C ILE A 399 -19.99 17.29 -21.52
N SER A 400 -18.68 17.10 -21.30
CA SER A 400 -17.76 16.62 -22.34
C SER A 400 -18.02 15.16 -22.75
N LEU A 401 -18.48 14.32 -21.79
CA LEU A 401 -18.79 12.91 -22.00
C LEU A 401 -20.15 12.69 -22.66
N VAL A 402 -21.11 13.59 -22.42
CA VAL A 402 -22.47 13.53 -23.00
C VAL A 402 -22.45 13.40 -24.54
N GLY A 403 -21.47 14.00 -25.22
CA GLY A 403 -21.33 13.89 -26.68
C GLY A 403 -20.90 12.51 -27.20
N SER A 404 -20.41 11.62 -26.33
CA SER A 404 -19.86 10.31 -26.67
C SER A 404 -20.72 9.12 -26.23
N LEU A 405 -21.83 9.38 -25.52
CA LEU A 405 -22.71 8.34 -24.96
C LEU A 405 -23.86 7.98 -25.90
N GLU A 406 -24.27 6.71 -25.87
CA GLU A 406 -25.44 6.25 -26.61
C GLU A 406 -26.76 6.70 -25.95
N ARG A 407 -27.86 6.71 -26.71
CA ARG A 407 -29.16 7.19 -26.23
C ARG A 407 -29.70 6.47 -24.98
N PRO A 408 -29.55 5.15 -24.81
CA PRO A 408 -29.95 4.47 -23.58
C PRO A 408 -29.18 4.99 -22.36
N ASP A 409 -27.87 5.20 -22.52
CA ASP A 409 -26.98 5.67 -21.44
C ASP A 409 -27.25 7.14 -21.10
N LEU A 410 -27.55 7.97 -22.09
CA LEU A 410 -27.98 9.36 -21.87
C LEU A 410 -29.27 9.44 -21.04
N ARG A 411 -30.21 8.51 -21.23
CA ARG A 411 -31.45 8.46 -20.42
C ARG A 411 -31.17 7.96 -19.01
N ALA A 412 -30.36 6.92 -18.85
CA ALA A 412 -29.96 6.43 -17.54
C ALA A 412 -29.18 7.47 -16.74
N LEU A 413 -28.30 8.24 -17.41
CA LEU A 413 -27.53 9.33 -16.81
C LEU A 413 -28.42 10.48 -16.35
N ARG A 414 -29.43 10.82 -17.16
CA ARG A 414 -30.45 11.83 -16.82
C ARG A 414 -31.24 11.43 -15.58
N ASP A 415 -31.66 10.17 -15.50
CA ASP A 415 -32.43 9.66 -14.36
C ASP A 415 -31.57 9.60 -13.09
N TYR A 416 -30.29 9.23 -13.22
CA TYR A 416 -29.32 9.27 -12.12
C TYR A 416 -29.07 10.71 -11.62
N GLU A 417 -28.80 11.66 -12.51
CA GLU A 417 -28.54 13.05 -12.15
C GLU A 417 -29.75 13.69 -11.45
N ASN A 418 -30.97 13.41 -11.93
CA ASN A 418 -32.21 13.88 -11.30
C ASN A 418 -32.42 13.28 -9.90
N ALA A 419 -31.96 12.07 -9.66
CA ALA A 419 -32.14 11.38 -8.38
C ALA A 419 -31.12 11.78 -7.30
N HIS A 420 -29.94 12.31 -7.68
CA HIS A 420 -28.83 12.55 -6.73
C HIS A 420 -28.46 14.02 -6.57
N LYS A 421 -27.90 14.67 -7.61
CA LYS A 421 -27.28 16.01 -7.50
C LYS A 421 -28.06 17.12 -8.21
N ALA A 422 -28.89 16.78 -9.19
CA ALA A 422 -29.79 17.66 -9.94
C ALA A 422 -29.14 18.94 -10.50
N ARG A 423 -27.93 18.86 -11.07
CA ARG A 423 -27.22 20.01 -11.64
C ARG A 423 -27.89 20.43 -12.96
N LYS A 424 -28.51 21.63 -12.96
CA LYS A 424 -29.27 22.15 -14.11
C LYS A 424 -28.50 22.16 -15.44
N THR A 425 -27.23 22.59 -15.43
CA THR A 425 -26.40 22.68 -16.64
C THR A 425 -26.07 21.31 -17.26
N VAL A 426 -25.98 20.26 -16.44
CA VAL A 426 -25.75 18.88 -16.88
C VAL A 426 -27.03 18.31 -17.50
N ILE A 427 -28.17 18.53 -16.85
CA ILE A 427 -29.49 18.10 -17.36
C ILE A 427 -29.80 18.76 -18.71
N GLU A 428 -29.55 20.07 -18.85
CA GLU A 428 -29.75 20.81 -20.10
C GLU A 428 -28.88 20.27 -21.25
N ALA A 429 -27.62 19.88 -20.95
CA ALA A 429 -26.73 19.29 -21.93
C ALA A 429 -27.18 17.89 -22.37
N ILE A 430 -27.64 17.05 -21.43
CA ILE A 430 -28.17 15.71 -21.72
C ILE A 430 -29.45 15.80 -22.55
N ASP A 431 -30.37 16.70 -22.20
CA ASP A 431 -31.63 16.90 -22.94
C ASP A 431 -31.37 17.39 -24.37
N SER A 432 -30.39 18.28 -24.55
CA SER A 432 -29.95 18.74 -25.88
C SER A 432 -29.34 17.61 -26.72
N ALA A 433 -28.59 16.69 -26.10
CA ALA A 433 -28.01 15.52 -26.78
C ALA A 433 -29.07 14.48 -27.16
N ILE A 434 -30.08 14.24 -26.31
CA ILE A 434 -31.20 13.33 -26.59
C ILE A 434 -32.05 13.86 -27.76
N ALA A 435 -32.24 15.18 -27.85
CA ALA A 435 -33.06 15.82 -28.88
C ALA A 435 -32.41 15.84 -30.28
N ARG A 436 -31.09 15.57 -30.41
CA ARG A 436 -30.40 15.55 -31.71
C ARG A 436 -30.71 14.25 -32.51
N PRO A 437 -31.18 14.35 -33.77
CA PRO A 437 -31.38 13.18 -34.62
C PRO A 437 -30.07 12.72 -35.30
N GLY A 438 -29.57 11.55 -34.90
CA GLY A 438 -28.77 10.64 -35.73
C GLY A 438 -27.23 10.64 -35.55
N ALA A 439 -26.70 9.53 -35.02
CA ALA A 439 -25.45 8.92 -35.49
C ALA A 439 -25.43 7.41 -35.14
N SER A 440 -25.56 6.57 -36.17
CA SER A 440 -25.13 5.16 -36.25
C SER A 440 -25.94 4.05 -35.54
N GLU A 441 -27.10 3.68 -36.11
CA GLU A 441 -27.49 2.26 -36.18
C GLU A 441 -26.69 1.60 -37.31
N ARG A 442 -25.86 0.58 -37.02
CA ARG A 442 -25.40 -0.39 -38.03
C ARG A 442 -26.12 -1.73 -37.79
N PRO A 443 -26.79 -2.31 -38.80
CA PRO A 443 -27.43 -3.61 -38.65
C PRO A 443 -26.42 -4.76 -38.74
N LEU A 444 -26.64 -5.79 -37.93
CA LEU A 444 -26.06 -7.12 -38.06
C LEU A 444 -26.69 -7.84 -39.26
N GLY A 445 -25.87 -8.37 -40.17
CA GLY A 445 -26.31 -9.38 -41.15
C GLY A 445 -25.61 -9.33 -42.51
N ALA A 446 -24.51 -10.08 -42.65
CA ALA A 446 -24.11 -10.94 -43.77
C ALA A 446 -22.65 -11.36 -43.61
#